data_AF-A0A6B3HKN5-F1
#
_entry.id   AF-A0A6B3HKN5-F1
#
_cell.length_a   1.000
_cell.length_b   1.000
_cell.length_c   1.000
_cell.angle_alpha   90.00
_cell.angle_beta   90.00
_cell.angle_gamma   90.00
#
_symmetry.space_group_name_H-M   'P 1'
#
loop_
_entity.id
_entity.type
_entity.pdbx_description
1 polymer ?
#
loop_
_entity_poly.entity_id
_entity_poly.type
_entity_poly.pdbx_seq_one_letter_code
_entity_poly.pdbx_strand_id
1 'polypeptide(L)' 'TLSGGNQQKAVLARWLLRGCRVLLLDEPTRGVDVGARAELYAVIRRLADEGLAVLLVSSEVPEVLGLADR' A
#
# COMPACT_ATOMS: atom_id res chain seq x y z
N THR A 1 18.07 2.86 -13.28
CA THR A 1 17.36 2.77 -11.99
C THR A 1 15.87 2.86 -12.25
N LEU A 2 15.03 2.11 -11.52
CA LEU A 2 13.57 2.26 -11.63
C LEU A 2 13.17 3.55 -10.89
N SER A 3 12.19 4.30 -11.43
CA SER A 3 11.57 5.42 -10.71
C SER A 3 10.91 4.94 -9.42
N GLY A 4 10.67 5.82 -8.45
CA GLY A 4 9.99 5.48 -7.19
C GLY A 4 8.66 4.73 -7.43
N GLY A 5 7.83 5.23 -8.34
CA GLY A 5 6.57 4.58 -8.73
C GLY A 5 6.76 3.19 -9.37
N ASN A 6 7.81 2.98 -10.17
CA ASN A 6 8.10 1.65 -10.74
C ASN A 6 8.65 0.67 -9.70
N GLN A 7 9.38 1.14 -8.70
CA GLN A 7 9.81 0.30 -7.58
C GLN A 7 8.61 -0.16 -6.75
N GLN A 8 7.67 0.73 -6.46
CA GLN A 8 6.41 0.40 -5.78
C GLN A 8 5.58 -0.63 -6.57
N LYS A 9 5.37 -0.41 -7.87
CA LYS A 9 4.64 -1.34 -8.74
C LYS A 9 5.29 -2.72 -8.76
N ALA A 10 6.61 -2.81 -8.81
CA ALA A 10 7.34 -4.07 -8.78
C ALA A 10 7.22 -4.79 -7.42
N VAL A 11 7.22 -4.06 -6.31
CA VAL A 11 7.00 -4.61 -4.97
C VAL A 11 5.60 -5.20 -4.88
N LEU A 12 4.57 -4.45 -5.28
CA LEU A 12 3.18 -4.90 -5.31
C LEU A 12 2.96 -6.11 -6.22
N ALA A 13 3.53 -6.09 -7.42
CA ALA A 13 3.43 -7.19 -8.37
C ALA A 13 3.95 -8.52 -7.79
N ARG A 14 5.04 -8.50 -7.01
CA ARG A 14 5.57 -9.72 -6.37
C ARG A 14 4.58 -10.38 -5.42
N TRP A 15 3.73 -9.61 -4.75
CA TRP A 15 2.80 -10.13 -3.75
C TRP A 15 1.54 -10.66 -4.44
N LEU A 16 1.08 -9.98 -5.48
CA LEU A 16 -0.05 -10.43 -6.31
C LEU A 16 0.24 -11.74 -7.04
N LEU A 17 1.47 -11.91 -7.55
CA LEU A 17 1.88 -13.12 -8.28
C LEU A 17 1.91 -14.41 -7.42
N ARG A 18 1.77 -14.31 -6.09
CA ARG A 18 1.87 -15.43 -5.15
C ARG A 18 0.52 -15.94 -4.64
N GLY A 19 -0.61 -15.40 -5.12
CA GLY A 19 -1.93 -15.72 -4.54
C GLY A 19 -2.05 -15.28 -3.08
N CYS A 20 -1.45 -14.13 -2.76
CA CYS A 20 -1.51 -13.54 -1.43
C CYS A 20 -2.97 -13.28 -1.03
N ARG A 21 -3.35 -13.65 0.20
CA ARG A 21 -4.69 -13.38 0.76
C ARG A 21 -4.68 -12.28 1.82
N VAL A 22 -3.51 -11.97 2.37
CA VAL A 22 -3.32 -10.98 3.43
C VAL A 22 -2.03 -10.18 3.20
N LEU A 23 -2.13 -8.87 3.16
CA LEU A 23 -1.02 -7.92 3.01
C LEU A 23 -0.78 -7.21 4.34
N LEU A 24 0.43 -7.33 4.90
CA LEU A 24 0.87 -6.54 6.07
C LEU A 24 1.69 -5.35 5.59
N LEU A 25 1.33 -4.15 6.05
CA LEU A 25 2.01 -2.90 5.74
C LEU A 25 2.40 -2.22 7.04
N ASP A 26 3.70 -2.13 7.31
CA ASP A 26 4.26 -1.44 8.47
C ASP A 26 4.90 -0.14 8.03
N GLU A 27 4.32 0.99 8.46
CA GLU A 27 4.74 2.36 8.14
C GLU A 27 4.93 2.60 6.63
N PRO A 28 3.95 2.24 5.77
CA PRO A 28 4.15 2.09 4.33
C PRO A 28 4.48 3.40 3.59
N THR A 29 4.27 4.55 4.22
CA THR A 29 4.60 5.85 3.63
C THR A 29 5.74 6.59 4.33
N ARG A 30 6.46 5.94 5.25
CA ARG A 30 7.64 6.55 5.87
C ARG A 30 8.71 6.83 4.82
N GLY A 31 9.11 8.11 4.72
CA GLY A 31 10.11 8.55 3.74
C GLY A 31 9.61 8.65 2.29
N VAL A 32 8.29 8.51 2.08
CA VAL A 32 7.65 8.68 0.77
C VAL A 32 7.14 10.12 0.64
N ASP A 33 7.37 10.76 -0.49
CA ASP A 33 6.84 12.10 -0.75
C ASP A 33 5.31 12.09 -0.91
N VAL A 34 4.70 13.27 -0.81
CA VAL A 34 3.23 13.43 -0.82
C VAL A 34 2.58 12.90 -2.10
N GLY A 35 3.24 13.00 -3.26
CA GLY A 35 2.70 12.52 -4.53
C GLY A 35 2.67 11.00 -4.59
N ALA A 36 3.81 10.37 -4.26
CA ALA A 36 3.92 8.91 -4.23
C ALA A 36 3.06 8.26 -3.13
N ARG A 37 2.78 8.97 -2.04
CA ARG A 37 1.84 8.55 -0.98
C ARG A 37 0.42 8.35 -1.53
N ALA A 38 -0.08 9.29 -2.34
CA ALA A 38 -1.42 9.19 -2.93
C ALA A 38 -1.54 7.99 -3.89
N GLU A 39 -0.51 7.73 -4.70
CA GLU A 39 -0.47 6.56 -5.59
C GLU A 39 -0.49 5.26 -4.79
N LEU A 40 0.29 5.17 -3.71
CA LEU A 40 0.32 4.01 -2.84
C LEU A 40 -1.06 3.73 -2.23
N TYR A 41 -1.75 4.77 -1.76
CA TYR A 41 -3.09 4.66 -1.19
C TYR A 41 -4.10 4.13 -2.20
N ALA A 42 -4.05 4.63 -3.43
CA ALA A 42 -4.92 4.14 -4.49
C ALA A 42 -4.69 2.66 -4.78
N VAL A 43 -3.43 2.20 -4.76
CA VAL A 43 -3.15 0.78 -4.97
C VAL A 43 -3.62 -0.07 -3.79
N ILE A 44 -3.38 0.35 -2.55
CA ILE A 44 -3.81 -0.40 -1.36
C ILE A 44 -5.33 -0.58 -1.36
N ARG A 45 -6.09 0.49 -1.62
CA ARG A 45 -7.55 0.42 -1.72
C ARG A 45 -8.03 -0.51 -2.82
N ARG A 46 -7.47 -0.38 -4.04
CA ARG A 46 -7.81 -1.28 -5.14
C ARG A 46 -7.60 -2.75 -4.77
N LEU A 47 -6.52 -3.07 -4.05
CA LEU A 47 -6.27 -4.43 -3.60
C LEU A 47 -7.26 -4.91 -2.55
N ALA A 48 -7.63 -4.05 -1.60
CA ALA A 48 -8.67 -4.35 -0.63
C ALA A 48 -10.02 -4.60 -1.33
N ASP A 49 -10.37 -3.76 -2.30
CA ASP A 49 -11.58 -3.90 -3.13
C ASP A 49 -11.60 -5.20 -3.94
N GLU A 50 -10.43 -5.70 -4.36
CA GLU A 50 -10.24 -6.99 -5.03
C GLU A 50 -10.32 -8.20 -4.05
N GLY A 51 -10.57 -7.95 -2.76
CA GLY A 51 -10.78 -8.97 -1.73
C GLY A 51 -9.50 -9.38 -0.98
N LEU A 52 -8.40 -8.66 -1.14
CA LEU A 52 -7.18 -8.88 -0.36
C LEU A 52 -7.36 -8.27 1.04
N ALA A 53 -7.18 -9.05 2.10
CA ALA A 53 -7.17 -8.48 3.44
C ALA A 53 -5.90 -7.63 3.63
N VAL A 54 -6.04 -6.41 4.15
CA VAL A 54 -4.89 -5.53 4.43
C VAL A 54 -4.85 -5.26 5.93
N LEU A 55 -3.71 -5.52 6.56
CA LEU A 55 -3.38 -5.04 7.90
C LEU A 55 -2.37 -3.91 7.78
N LEU A 56 -2.78 -2.73 8.22
CA LEU A 56 -1.99 -1.51 8.17
C LEU A 56 -1.54 -1.13 9.59
N VAL A 57 -0.24 -0.90 9.75
CA VAL A 57 0.36 -0.29 10.94
C VAL A 57 0.96 1.04 10.49
N SER A 58 0.55 2.13 11.14
CA SER A 58 0.99 3.47 10.79
C SER A 58 0.98 4.37 12.01
N SER A 59 2.00 5.21 12.16
CA SER A 59 1.99 6.33 13.12
C SER A 59 1.27 7.57 12.58
N GLU A 60 0.92 7.60 11.30
CA GLU A 60 0.32 8.75 10.62
C GLU A 60 -1.20 8.69 10.68
N VAL A 61 -1.83 9.49 11.54
CA VAL A 61 -3.30 9.53 11.70
C VAL A 61 -4.06 9.71 10.37
N PRO A 62 -3.64 10.61 9.44
CA PRO A 62 -4.33 10.75 8.15
C PRO A 62 -4.32 9.49 7.29
N GLU A 63 -3.28 8.67 7.41
CA GLU A 63 -3.15 7.41 6.67
C GLU A 63 -4.15 6.37 7.20
N VAL A 64 -4.24 6.25 8.53
CA VAL A 64 -5.22 5.38 9.19
C VAL A 64 -6.64 5.79 8.83
N LEU A 65 -6.97 7.08 8.96
CA LEU A 65 -8.30 7.59 8.61
C LEU A 65 -8.62 7.46 7.12
N GLY A 66 -7.61 7.46 6.26
CA GLY A 66 -7.80 7.24 4.83
C GLY A 66 -8.05 5.78 4.50
N LEU A 67 -7.23 4.86 5.01
CA LEU A 67 -7.18 3.49 4.50
C LEU A 67 -7.93 2.47 5.34
N ALA A 68 -8.24 2.75 6.60
CA ALA A 68 -8.87 1.78 7.48
C ALA A 68 -10.38 1.68 7.21
N ASP A 69 -10.85 0.45 7.00
CA ASP A 69 -12.28 0.14 7.01
C ASP A 69 -12.85 -0.01 8.43
N ARG A 70 -11.97 -0.29 9.42
CA ARG A 70 -12.30 -0.62 10.81
C ARG A 70 -11.26 -0.10 11.79
#